data_AF-A0A9W7ABR4-F1
#
_entry.id   AF-A0A9W7ABR4-F1
#
_cell.length_a   1.000
_cell.length_b   1.000
_cell.length_c   1.000
_cell.angle_alpha   90.00
_cell.angle_beta   90.00
_cell.angle_gamma   90.00
#
_symmetry.space_group_name_H-M   'P 1'
#
loop_
_entity.id
_entity.type
_entity.pdbx_description
1 polymer ?
#
loop_
_entity_poly.entity_id
_entity_poly.type
_entity_poly.pdbx_seq_one_letter_code
_entity_poly.pdbx_strand_id
1 'polypeptide(L)'
;MSALSASSNELTAEEIAFANAFNKNRPSLAGFASCLTLEELRVVRDGFYIGMAAEICKDEYDFVKVDIITNFGVGASVGTDNGFQRTVEAGRKSEKWDLLVEAVKTKALLVGTDLERDVWERLEKGRLEWLNAASHAHQIKLTLRSAVEDDSGTEGDVSDATMVWMYALALNIPSLSAVADKWANKVEMEDRTRPLLGYKADKWDPRTEEWRAVDLGVQEAAEMGGMDDIKAAWEI
;
A
#
# COMPACT_ATOMS: atom_id res chain seq x y z
N MET A 1 38.18 18.64 -31.76
CA MET A 1 37.09 19.27 -30.99
C MET A 1 35.80 18.52 -31.31
N SER A 2 35.59 17.38 -30.66
CA SER A 2 34.29 16.69 -30.74
C SER A 2 33.30 17.44 -29.86
N ALA A 3 32.24 17.95 -30.47
CA ALA A 3 31.09 18.46 -29.75
C ALA A 3 30.43 17.28 -29.01
N LEU A 4 30.57 17.24 -27.69
CA LEU A 4 29.66 16.53 -26.82
C LEU A 4 28.31 17.24 -26.93
N SER A 5 27.40 16.69 -27.75
CA SER A 5 26.01 17.10 -27.72
C SER A 5 25.43 16.64 -26.39
N ALA A 6 25.23 17.58 -25.47
CA ALA A 6 24.34 17.39 -24.35
C ALA A 6 22.96 17.03 -24.91
N SER A 7 22.55 15.78 -24.76
CA SER A 7 21.16 15.39 -24.93
C SER A 7 20.36 16.11 -23.85
N SER A 8 19.73 17.22 -24.21
CA SER A 8 18.68 17.81 -23.40
C SER A 8 17.58 16.76 -23.25
N ASN A 9 17.43 16.21 -22.04
CA ASN A 9 16.30 15.37 -21.65
C ASN A 9 15.02 16.22 -21.61
N GLU A 10 14.55 16.66 -22.77
CA GLU A 10 13.24 17.27 -22.90
C GLU A 10 12.20 16.15 -22.99
N LEU A 11 11.24 16.19 -22.06
CA LEU A 11 10.10 15.28 -22.08
C LEU A 11 9.26 15.53 -23.34
N THR A 12 8.82 14.44 -23.96
CA THR A 12 7.86 14.42 -25.05
C THR A 12 6.50 14.97 -24.60
N ALA A 13 5.67 15.40 -25.56
CA ALA A 13 4.32 15.88 -25.26
C ALA A 13 3.46 14.78 -24.61
N GLU A 14 3.67 13.53 -25.02
CA GLU A 14 3.04 12.34 -24.47
C GLU A 14 3.44 12.09 -23.02
N GLU A 15 4.72 12.20 -22.68
CA GLU A 15 5.22 12.08 -21.30
C GLU A 15 4.63 13.17 -20.40
N ILE A 16 4.57 14.42 -20.90
CA ILE A 16 3.98 15.54 -20.15
C ILE A 16 2.48 15.31 -19.92
N ALA A 17 1.74 14.89 -20.96
CA ALA A 17 0.30 14.63 -20.86
C ALA A 17 0.00 13.49 -19.87
N PHE A 18 0.76 12.40 -19.95
CA PHE A 18 0.63 11.29 -19.03
C PHE A 18 0.96 11.70 -17.58
N ALA A 19 2.06 12.40 -17.35
CA ALA A 19 2.46 12.86 -16.04
C ALA A 19 1.41 13.80 -15.41
N ASN A 20 0.84 14.71 -16.21
CA ASN A 20 -0.24 15.59 -15.76
C ASN A 20 -1.52 14.81 -15.39
N ALA A 21 -1.92 13.86 -16.23
CA ALA A 21 -3.07 12.99 -15.96
C ALA A 21 -2.84 12.15 -14.68
N PHE A 22 -1.65 11.59 -14.52
CA PHE A 22 -1.26 10.83 -13.34
C PHE A 22 -1.34 11.69 -12.08
N ASN A 23 -0.72 12.88 -12.09
CA ASN A 23 -0.72 13.79 -10.95
C ASN A 23 -2.13 14.26 -10.57
N LYS A 24 -2.99 14.51 -11.56
CA LYS A 24 -4.39 14.88 -11.34
C LYS A 24 -5.18 13.77 -10.66
N ASN A 25 -4.89 12.51 -10.98
CA ASN A 25 -5.59 11.33 -10.46
C ASN A 25 -4.88 10.69 -9.26
N ARG A 26 -3.67 11.12 -8.91
CA ARG A 26 -2.91 10.67 -7.74
C ARG A 26 -3.71 10.66 -6.43
N PRO A 27 -4.62 11.63 -6.14
CA PRO A 27 -5.43 11.57 -4.92
C PRO A 27 -6.27 10.30 -4.77
N SER A 28 -6.67 9.65 -5.86
CA SER A 28 -7.38 8.36 -5.77
C SER A 28 -6.52 7.27 -5.15
N LEU A 29 -5.19 7.32 -5.32
CA LEU A 29 -4.24 6.40 -4.68
C LEU A 29 -4.23 6.52 -3.16
N ALA A 30 -4.64 7.66 -2.58
CA ALA A 30 -4.75 7.78 -1.14
C ALA A 30 -5.82 6.85 -0.54
N GLY A 31 -6.86 6.51 -1.33
CA GLY A 31 -7.88 5.53 -0.92
C GLY A 31 -7.31 4.12 -0.74
N PHE A 32 -6.13 3.84 -1.28
CA PHE A 32 -5.48 2.55 -1.15
C PHE A 32 -5.14 2.20 0.31
N ALA A 33 -4.72 3.20 1.09
CA ALA A 33 -4.34 3.05 2.49
C ALA A 33 -5.51 2.70 3.43
N SER A 34 -6.76 2.94 3.01
CA SER A 34 -7.95 2.59 3.79
C SER A 34 -8.59 1.27 3.40
N CYS A 35 -8.20 0.69 2.27
CA CYS A 35 -8.79 -0.55 1.75
C CYS A 35 -8.42 -1.76 2.64
N LEU A 36 -9.39 -2.62 2.92
CA LEU A 36 -9.28 -3.82 3.74
C LEU A 36 -9.41 -5.11 2.93
N THR A 37 -9.87 -5.02 1.68
CA THR A 37 -10.08 -6.18 0.81
C THR A 37 -9.53 -5.97 -0.59
N LEU A 38 -9.22 -7.07 -1.29
CA LEU A 38 -8.79 -7.02 -2.70
C LEU A 38 -9.82 -6.30 -3.59
N GLU A 39 -11.11 -6.43 -3.30
CA GLU A 39 -12.15 -5.79 -4.09
C GLU A 39 -12.12 -4.26 -3.94
N GLU A 40 -11.95 -3.76 -2.72
CA GLU A 40 -11.80 -2.32 -2.46
C GLU A 40 -10.56 -1.75 -3.16
N LEU A 41 -9.43 -2.48 -3.12
CA LEU A 41 -8.20 -2.09 -3.83
C LEU A 41 -8.45 -1.98 -5.34
N ARG A 42 -9.16 -2.95 -5.92
CA ARG A 42 -9.52 -2.92 -7.34
C ARG A 42 -10.47 -1.78 -7.68
N VAL A 43 -11.39 -1.42 -6.77
CA VAL A 43 -12.29 -0.27 -6.98
C VAL A 43 -11.48 1.03 -7.07
N VAL A 44 -10.50 1.22 -6.19
CA VAL A 44 -9.58 2.37 -6.23
C VAL A 44 -8.78 2.38 -7.54
N ARG A 45 -8.17 1.25 -7.92
CA ARG A 45 -7.42 1.09 -9.16
C ARG A 45 -8.26 1.43 -10.40
N ASP A 46 -9.46 0.87 -10.47
CA ASP A 46 -10.31 1.02 -11.65
C ASP A 46 -10.88 2.44 -11.73
N GLY A 47 -11.14 3.10 -10.60
CA GLY A 47 -11.43 4.54 -10.56
C GLY A 47 -10.26 5.40 -11.05
N PHE A 48 -9.01 5.03 -10.71
CA PHE A 48 -7.83 5.68 -11.26
C PHE A 48 -7.76 5.50 -12.79
N TYR A 49 -8.05 4.31 -13.33
CA TYR A 49 -8.07 4.10 -14.78
C TYR A 49 -9.12 4.94 -15.49
N ILE A 50 -10.34 5.05 -14.92
CA ILE A 50 -11.38 5.94 -15.46
C ILE A 50 -10.89 7.39 -15.49
N GLY A 51 -10.29 7.86 -14.39
CA GLY A 51 -9.75 9.21 -14.27
C GLY A 51 -8.60 9.49 -15.23
N MET A 52 -7.70 8.52 -15.44
CA MET A 52 -6.63 8.61 -16.44
C MET A 52 -7.21 8.67 -17.85
N ALA A 53 -8.11 7.75 -18.19
CA ALA A 53 -8.72 7.69 -19.52
C ALA A 53 -9.43 8.99 -19.90
N ALA A 54 -10.10 9.65 -18.95
CA ALA A 54 -10.73 10.94 -19.16
C ALA A 54 -9.77 12.04 -19.64
N GLU A 55 -8.49 11.95 -19.31
CA GLU A 55 -7.46 12.92 -19.69
C GLU A 55 -6.68 12.52 -20.96
N ILE A 56 -6.37 11.23 -21.14
CA ILE A 56 -5.42 10.76 -22.17
C ILE A 56 -5.96 9.73 -23.16
N CYS A 57 -7.18 9.20 -22.94
CA CYS A 57 -7.85 8.19 -23.78
C CYS A 57 -9.34 8.57 -23.95
N LYS A 58 -9.60 9.77 -24.46
CA LYS A 58 -10.94 10.38 -24.43
C LYS A 58 -11.98 9.57 -25.20
N ASP A 59 -11.60 9.00 -26.34
CA ASP A 59 -12.52 8.25 -27.19
C ASP A 59 -13.02 7.00 -26.47
N GLU A 60 -12.11 6.24 -25.84
CA GLU A 60 -12.46 5.07 -25.04
C GLU A 60 -13.24 5.45 -23.78
N TYR A 61 -12.85 6.55 -23.11
CA TYR A 61 -13.56 7.07 -21.96
C TYR A 61 -15.00 7.46 -22.27
N ASP A 62 -15.26 8.15 -23.39
CA ASP A 62 -16.59 8.63 -23.72
C ASP A 62 -17.59 7.48 -23.92
N PHE A 63 -17.15 6.31 -24.39
CA PHE A 63 -18.00 5.11 -24.42
C PHE A 63 -18.39 4.63 -23.03
N VAL A 64 -17.42 4.44 -22.14
CA VAL A 64 -17.66 3.96 -20.77
C VAL A 64 -18.45 4.99 -19.96
N LYS A 65 -18.21 6.28 -20.19
CA LYS A 65 -18.92 7.39 -19.55
C LYS A 65 -20.42 7.37 -19.82
N VAL A 66 -20.84 7.01 -21.04
CA VAL A 66 -22.28 6.89 -21.38
C VAL A 66 -22.93 5.86 -20.47
N ASP A 67 -22.29 4.70 -20.29
CA ASP A 67 -22.82 3.63 -19.43
C ASP A 67 -22.83 4.04 -17.95
N ILE A 68 -21.82 4.79 -17.49
CA ILE A 68 -21.78 5.36 -16.13
C ILE A 68 -22.95 6.34 -15.91
N ILE A 69 -23.17 7.27 -16.83
CA ILE A 69 -24.18 8.34 -16.68
C ILE A 69 -25.60 7.78 -16.80
N THR A 70 -25.81 6.79 -17.67
CA THR A 70 -27.12 6.16 -17.87
C THR A 70 -27.47 5.16 -16.77
N ASN A 71 -26.51 4.81 -15.90
CA ASN A 71 -26.76 3.95 -14.76
C ASN A 71 -27.55 4.68 -13.65
N PHE A 72 -28.79 4.27 -13.45
CA PHE A 72 -29.68 4.84 -12.43
C PHE A 72 -29.09 4.76 -11.00
N GLY A 73 -28.32 3.70 -10.70
CA GLY A 73 -27.66 3.52 -9.42
C GLY A 73 -26.56 4.54 -9.13
N VAL A 74 -25.89 5.03 -10.18
CA VAL A 74 -24.90 6.12 -10.10
C VAL A 74 -25.59 7.45 -9.84
N GLY A 75 -26.62 7.78 -10.63
CA GLY A 75 -27.42 9.00 -10.45
C GLY A 75 -28.04 9.12 -9.05
N ALA A 76 -28.51 8.00 -8.48
CA ALA A 76 -29.06 7.93 -7.13
C ALA A 76 -27.99 7.98 -6.00
N SER A 77 -26.70 7.93 -6.34
CA SER A 77 -25.59 7.88 -5.37
C SER A 77 -24.71 9.12 -5.36
N VAL A 78 -25.00 10.11 -6.21
CA VAL A 78 -24.28 11.39 -6.23
C VAL A 78 -24.39 12.06 -4.86
N GLY A 79 -23.23 12.38 -4.26
CA GLY A 79 -23.17 12.99 -2.92
C GLY A 79 -23.33 12.01 -1.75
N THR A 80 -23.31 10.70 -2.01
CA THR A 80 -23.29 9.66 -0.96
C THR A 80 -21.89 9.07 -0.81
N ASP A 81 -21.59 8.50 0.36
CA ASP A 81 -20.29 7.87 0.67
C ASP A 81 -19.91 6.75 -0.32
N ASN A 82 -20.90 6.10 -0.95
CA ASN A 82 -20.69 5.01 -1.91
C ASN A 82 -20.74 5.45 -3.38
N GLY A 83 -20.81 6.76 -3.65
CA GLY A 83 -20.93 7.28 -5.02
C GLY A 83 -19.74 6.91 -5.91
N PHE A 84 -18.53 6.91 -5.35
CA PHE A 84 -17.32 6.51 -6.07
C PHE A 84 -17.34 5.04 -6.49
N GLN A 85 -17.58 4.13 -5.53
CA GLN A 85 -17.65 2.70 -5.81
C GLN A 85 -18.72 2.37 -6.86
N ARG A 86 -19.92 2.97 -6.74
CA ARG A 86 -21.00 2.75 -7.72
C ARG A 86 -20.66 3.25 -9.11
N THR A 87 -19.91 4.36 -9.20
CA THR A 87 -19.41 4.89 -10.48
C THR A 87 -18.46 3.89 -11.13
N VAL A 88 -17.52 3.34 -10.36
CA VAL A 88 -16.56 2.32 -10.84
C VAL A 88 -17.29 1.03 -11.25
N GLU A 89 -18.21 0.54 -10.43
CA GLU A 89 -19.02 -0.64 -10.72
C GLU A 89 -19.88 -0.49 -11.98
N ALA A 90 -20.39 0.73 -12.25
CA ALA A 90 -21.09 1.01 -13.49
C ALA A 90 -20.14 1.01 -14.69
N GLY A 91 -18.95 1.62 -14.56
CA GLY A 91 -17.92 1.61 -15.60
C GLY A 91 -17.47 0.20 -15.98
N ARG A 92 -17.22 -0.66 -14.99
CA ARG A 92 -16.86 -2.08 -15.18
C ARG A 92 -17.90 -2.90 -15.94
N LYS A 93 -19.16 -2.48 -15.92
CA LYS A 93 -20.26 -3.16 -16.64
C LYS A 93 -20.36 -2.73 -18.11
N SER A 94 -19.62 -1.70 -18.51
CA SER A 94 -19.56 -1.27 -19.91
C SER A 94 -18.93 -2.37 -20.78
N GLU A 95 -19.50 -2.61 -21.96
CA GLU A 95 -18.91 -3.49 -22.97
C GLU A 95 -17.55 -2.99 -23.49
N LYS A 96 -17.21 -1.72 -23.22
CA LYS A 96 -15.97 -1.06 -23.65
C LYS A 96 -14.96 -0.91 -22.51
N TRP A 97 -15.24 -1.49 -21.33
CA TRP A 97 -14.34 -1.43 -20.18
C TRP A 97 -12.92 -1.89 -20.51
N ASP A 98 -12.77 -3.08 -21.10
CA ASP A 98 -11.45 -3.65 -21.39
C ASP A 98 -10.66 -2.79 -22.39
N LEU A 99 -11.35 -2.18 -23.37
CA LEU A 99 -10.73 -1.27 -24.33
C LEU A 99 -10.19 -0.01 -23.66
N LEU A 100 -10.93 0.53 -22.69
CA LEU A 100 -10.48 1.68 -21.90
C LEU A 100 -9.23 1.35 -21.09
N VAL A 101 -9.24 0.21 -20.39
CA VAL A 101 -8.09 -0.22 -19.56
C VAL A 101 -6.86 -0.46 -20.44
N GLU A 102 -7.00 -1.16 -21.56
CA GLU A 102 -5.91 -1.41 -22.50
C GLU A 102 -5.36 -0.12 -23.13
N ALA A 103 -6.22 0.86 -23.44
CA ALA A 103 -5.77 2.16 -23.95
C ALA A 103 -4.90 2.90 -22.92
N VAL A 104 -5.31 2.94 -21.64
CA VAL A 104 -4.53 3.56 -20.57
C VAL A 104 -3.19 2.84 -20.37
N LYS A 105 -3.20 1.50 -20.35
CA LYS A 105 -1.97 0.69 -20.26
C LYS A 105 -1.04 0.92 -21.44
N THR A 106 -1.59 1.03 -22.65
CA THR A 106 -0.80 1.34 -23.85
C THR A 106 -0.14 2.72 -23.73
N LYS A 107 -0.86 3.74 -23.25
CA LYS A 107 -0.28 5.08 -23.02
C LYS A 107 0.81 5.06 -21.95
N ALA A 108 0.64 4.27 -20.89
CA ALA A 108 1.66 4.07 -19.87
C ALA A 108 2.93 3.44 -20.45
N LEU A 109 2.79 2.36 -21.23
CA LEU A 109 3.94 1.70 -21.86
C LEU A 109 4.70 2.62 -22.82
N LEU A 110 3.98 3.49 -23.55
CA LEU A 110 4.60 4.47 -24.46
C LEU A 110 5.51 5.47 -23.74
N VAL A 111 5.23 5.78 -22.47
CA VAL A 111 6.06 6.67 -21.63
C VAL A 111 6.99 5.89 -20.70
N GLY A 112 7.16 4.58 -20.96
CA GLY A 112 8.11 3.74 -20.24
C GLY A 112 7.68 3.32 -18.83
N THR A 113 6.37 3.30 -18.52
CA THR A 113 5.86 2.81 -17.23
C THR A 113 4.87 1.66 -17.42
N ASP A 114 4.99 0.61 -16.60
CA ASP A 114 3.99 -0.46 -16.52
C ASP A 114 3.11 -0.23 -15.29
N LEU A 115 1.95 0.39 -15.48
CA LEU A 115 1.03 0.64 -14.37
C LEU A 115 0.62 -0.65 -13.65
N GLU A 116 0.45 -1.76 -14.37
CA GLU A 116 0.02 -3.03 -13.76
C GLU A 116 1.11 -3.56 -12.84
N ARG A 117 2.33 -3.73 -13.36
CA ARG A 117 3.43 -4.36 -12.61
C ARG A 117 4.14 -3.42 -11.65
N ASP A 118 4.43 -2.20 -12.08
CA ASP A 118 5.27 -1.27 -11.31
C ASP A 118 4.50 -0.59 -10.17
N VAL A 119 3.18 -0.45 -10.34
CA VAL A 119 2.33 0.28 -9.39
C VAL A 119 1.33 -0.67 -8.74
N TRP A 120 0.42 -1.26 -9.51
CA TRP A 120 -0.75 -1.93 -8.93
C TRP A 120 -0.42 -3.25 -8.25
N GLU A 121 0.29 -4.16 -8.91
CA GLU A 121 0.69 -5.44 -8.31
C GLU A 121 1.51 -5.21 -7.03
N ARG A 122 2.40 -4.21 -7.05
CA ARG A 122 3.25 -3.88 -5.90
C ARG A 122 2.42 -3.33 -4.74
N LEU A 123 1.52 -2.38 -5.00
CA LEU A 123 0.63 -1.81 -4.00
C LEU A 123 -0.31 -2.89 -3.45
N GLU A 124 -1.04 -3.61 -4.32
CA GLU A 124 -2.02 -4.66 -3.96
C GLU A 124 -1.38 -5.72 -3.07
N LYS A 125 -0.22 -6.23 -3.49
CA LYS A 125 0.56 -7.18 -2.71
C LYS A 125 0.98 -6.61 -1.35
N GLY A 126 1.57 -5.41 -1.35
CA GLY A 126 2.04 -4.76 -0.12
C GLY A 126 0.94 -4.58 0.91
N ARG A 127 -0.25 -4.09 0.48
CA ARG A 127 -1.39 -3.92 1.38
C ARG A 127 -1.93 -5.22 1.93
N LEU A 128 -2.10 -6.23 1.09
CA LEU A 128 -2.65 -7.52 1.54
C LEU A 128 -1.67 -8.24 2.49
N GLU A 129 -0.37 -8.18 2.21
CA GLU A 129 0.65 -8.72 3.12
C GLU A 129 0.65 -7.96 4.46
N TRP A 130 0.57 -6.63 4.43
CA TRP A 130 0.47 -5.81 5.64
C TRP A 130 -0.77 -6.12 6.47
N LEU A 131 -1.96 -6.17 5.86
CA LEU A 131 -3.20 -6.49 6.56
C LEU A 131 -3.15 -7.89 7.19
N ASN A 132 -2.60 -8.86 6.46
CA ASN A 132 -2.42 -10.21 6.97
C ASN A 132 -1.49 -10.21 8.20
N ALA A 133 -0.34 -9.53 8.12
CA ALA A 133 0.61 -9.45 9.23
C ALA A 133 0.02 -8.73 10.45
N ALA A 134 -0.62 -7.58 10.23
CA ALA A 134 -1.28 -6.81 11.28
C ALA A 134 -2.40 -7.61 11.96
N SER A 135 -3.19 -8.37 11.20
CA SER A 135 -4.23 -9.25 11.75
C SER A 135 -3.65 -10.33 12.66
N HIS A 136 -2.57 -11.01 12.23
CA HIS A 136 -1.90 -12.04 13.04
C HIS A 136 -1.21 -11.45 14.28
N ALA A 137 -0.66 -10.24 14.19
CA ALA A 137 -0.02 -9.54 15.29
C ALA A 137 -0.99 -8.75 16.18
N HIS A 138 -2.28 -8.75 15.89
CA HIS A 138 -3.26 -7.90 16.58
C HIS A 138 -3.39 -8.24 18.07
N GLN A 139 -3.49 -9.53 18.41
CA GLN A 139 -3.68 -9.95 19.81
C GLN A 139 -2.47 -9.61 20.68
N ILE A 140 -1.25 -9.77 20.16
CA ILE A 140 -0.04 -9.40 20.90
C ILE A 140 0.05 -7.88 21.05
N LYS A 141 -0.32 -7.10 20.03
CA LYS A 141 -0.41 -5.64 20.11
C LYS A 141 -1.34 -5.19 21.25
N LEU A 142 -2.55 -5.74 21.31
CA LEU A 142 -3.52 -5.41 22.37
C LEU A 142 -2.98 -5.74 23.76
N THR A 143 -2.40 -6.93 23.92
CA THR A 143 -1.82 -7.36 25.20
C THR A 143 -0.72 -6.41 25.67
N LEU A 144 0.18 -6.02 24.75
CA LEU A 144 1.28 -5.11 25.03
C LEU A 144 0.78 -3.69 25.36
N ARG A 145 -0.17 -3.16 24.58
CA ARG A 145 -0.76 -1.85 24.86
C ARG A 145 -1.43 -1.80 26.23
N SER A 146 -2.26 -2.79 26.56
CA SER A 146 -2.91 -2.85 27.87
C SER A 146 -1.90 -2.90 29.00
N ALA A 147 -0.83 -3.70 28.88
CA ALA A 147 0.21 -3.77 29.90
C ALA A 147 0.92 -2.42 30.11
N VAL A 148 1.25 -1.71 29.03
CA VAL A 148 1.88 -0.37 29.10
C VAL A 148 0.91 0.66 29.71
N GLU A 149 -0.36 0.63 29.35
CA GLU A 149 -1.38 1.57 29.86
C GLU A 149 -1.66 1.33 31.36
N ASP A 150 -1.79 0.07 31.79
CA ASP A 150 -2.08 -0.31 33.18
C ASP A 150 -0.97 0.12 34.16
N ASP A 151 0.30 0.09 33.72
CA ASP A 151 1.46 0.44 34.54
C ASP A 151 1.85 1.93 34.48
N SER A 152 1.04 2.78 33.83
CA SER A 152 1.41 4.18 33.55
C SER A 152 2.76 4.28 32.83
N GLY A 153 2.92 3.43 31.81
CA GLY A 153 4.18 3.15 31.14
C GLY A 153 4.89 4.39 30.58
N THR A 154 6.21 4.28 30.55
CA THR A 154 7.12 5.30 30.06
C THR A 154 7.28 5.21 28.54
N GLU A 155 7.92 6.22 27.93
CA GLU A 155 8.33 6.14 26.51
C GLU A 155 9.23 4.93 26.22
N GLY A 156 10.02 4.48 27.22
CA GLY A 156 10.82 3.26 27.12
C GLY A 156 9.95 2.01 27.02
N ASP A 157 8.91 1.91 27.85
CA ASP A 157 8.00 0.76 27.86
C ASP A 157 7.20 0.66 26.54
N VAL A 158 6.78 1.82 26.00
CA VAL A 158 6.16 1.90 24.66
C VAL A 158 7.14 1.43 23.58
N SER A 159 8.40 1.85 23.65
CA SER A 159 9.43 1.43 22.69
C SER A 159 9.66 -0.09 22.73
N ASP A 160 9.82 -0.67 23.91
CA ASP A 160 10.03 -2.11 24.08
C ASP A 160 8.82 -2.93 23.61
N ALA A 161 7.61 -2.50 23.98
CA ALA A 161 6.36 -3.08 23.49
C ALA A 161 6.28 -3.02 21.95
N THR A 162 6.60 -1.88 21.35
CA THR A 162 6.60 -1.69 19.90
C THR A 162 7.58 -2.65 19.23
N MET A 163 8.78 -2.85 19.80
CA MET A 163 9.74 -3.83 19.27
C MET A 163 9.18 -5.26 19.26
N VAL A 164 8.53 -5.70 20.34
CA VAL A 164 7.93 -7.03 20.40
C VAL A 164 6.83 -7.20 19.35
N TRP A 165 6.00 -6.18 19.17
CA TRP A 165 4.97 -6.18 18.13
C TRP A 165 5.54 -6.17 16.71
N MET A 166 6.57 -5.36 16.44
CA MET A 166 7.25 -5.33 15.14
C MET A 166 7.86 -6.67 14.79
N TYR A 167 8.46 -7.38 15.76
CA TYR A 167 8.90 -8.75 15.54
C TYR A 167 7.74 -9.68 15.16
N ALA A 168 6.58 -9.56 15.82
CA ALA A 168 5.39 -10.35 15.49
C ALA A 168 4.84 -10.03 14.08
N LEU A 169 4.93 -8.77 13.63
CA LEU A 169 4.66 -8.41 12.24
C LEU A 169 5.63 -9.11 11.29
N ALA A 170 6.93 -9.04 11.57
CA ALA A 170 7.98 -9.62 10.73
C ALA A 170 7.83 -11.14 10.53
N LEU A 171 7.31 -11.87 11.53
CA LEU A 171 7.00 -13.30 11.40
C LEU A 171 5.95 -13.60 10.33
N ASN A 172 5.05 -12.66 10.07
CA ASN A 172 3.91 -12.83 9.18
C ASN A 172 4.10 -12.12 7.83
N ILE A 173 5.24 -11.47 7.62
CA ILE A 173 5.65 -10.87 6.34
C ILE A 173 6.62 -11.83 5.64
N PRO A 174 6.26 -12.45 4.50
CA PRO A 174 7.06 -13.50 3.88
C PRO A 174 8.52 -13.10 3.58
N SER A 175 8.75 -11.87 3.12
CA SER A 175 10.09 -11.36 2.81
C SER A 175 10.98 -11.20 4.06
N LEU A 176 10.40 -11.14 5.26
CA LEU A 176 11.12 -10.90 6.51
C LEU A 176 11.38 -12.17 7.32
N SER A 177 10.88 -13.34 6.91
CA SER A 177 11.01 -14.58 7.69
C SER A 177 12.46 -14.89 8.09
N ALA A 178 13.40 -14.79 7.15
CA ALA A 178 14.82 -15.07 7.42
C ALA A 178 15.47 -14.06 8.37
N VAL A 179 14.98 -12.82 8.38
CA VAL A 179 15.46 -11.76 9.27
C VAL A 179 14.88 -11.95 10.66
N ALA A 180 13.58 -12.28 10.76
CA ALA A 180 12.94 -12.65 12.02
C ALA A 180 13.63 -13.87 12.66
N ASP A 181 14.03 -14.87 11.86
CA ASP A 181 14.78 -16.04 12.35
C ASP A 181 16.13 -15.67 12.96
N LYS A 182 16.86 -14.74 12.33
CA LYS A 182 18.14 -14.25 12.88
C LYS A 182 17.92 -13.53 14.21
N TRP A 183 16.87 -12.71 14.31
CA TRP A 183 16.52 -12.03 15.56
C TRP A 183 16.15 -13.02 16.67
N ALA A 184 15.26 -13.98 16.38
CA ALA A 184 14.84 -15.00 17.34
C ALA A 184 16.03 -15.79 17.91
N ASN A 185 17.00 -16.14 17.05
CA ASN A 185 18.23 -16.81 17.47
C ASN A 185 19.13 -15.89 18.32
N LYS A 186 19.28 -14.62 17.92
CA LYS A 186 20.11 -13.63 18.62
C LYS A 186 19.64 -13.41 20.06
N VAL A 187 18.34 -13.29 20.26
CA VAL A 187 17.75 -13.08 21.60
C VAL A 187 17.46 -14.39 22.33
N GLU A 188 17.80 -15.53 21.73
CA GLU A 188 17.58 -16.88 22.26
C GLU A 188 16.12 -17.12 22.70
N MET A 189 15.17 -16.84 21.81
CA MET A 189 13.76 -17.15 22.05
C MET A 189 13.56 -18.66 22.19
N GLU A 190 12.80 -19.06 23.20
CA GLU A 190 12.39 -20.46 23.39
C GLU A 190 11.43 -20.91 22.27
N ASP A 191 10.51 -20.03 21.90
CA ASP A 191 9.56 -20.24 20.81
C ASP A 191 9.43 -18.97 19.98
N ARG A 192 9.88 -19.04 18.72
CA ARG A 192 9.84 -17.90 17.79
C ARG A 192 8.44 -17.32 17.58
N THR A 193 7.38 -18.11 17.74
CA THR A 193 5.99 -17.66 17.52
C THR A 193 5.36 -17.04 18.78
N ARG A 194 6.02 -17.17 19.93
CA ARG A 194 5.56 -16.68 21.22
C ARG A 194 6.68 -15.84 21.87
N PRO A 195 6.96 -14.61 21.37
CA PRO A 195 8.14 -13.83 21.79
C PRO A 195 8.15 -13.42 23.27
N LEU A 196 7.00 -13.47 23.94
CA LEU A 196 6.89 -13.19 25.38
C LEU A 196 7.22 -14.39 26.27
N LEU A 197 7.23 -15.62 25.72
CA LEU A 197 7.55 -16.82 26.48
C LEU A 197 9.06 -16.88 26.77
N GLY A 198 9.41 -16.79 28.05
CA GLY A 198 10.82 -16.75 28.46
C GLY A 198 11.54 -15.46 28.06
N TYR A 199 10.80 -14.35 27.95
CA TYR A 199 11.33 -13.04 27.52
C TYR A 199 12.54 -12.60 28.35
N LYS A 200 13.63 -12.24 27.65
CA LYS A 200 14.92 -11.79 28.23
C LYS A 200 15.17 -10.34 27.80
N ALA A 201 14.69 -9.38 28.60
CA ALA A 201 14.73 -7.95 28.28
C ALA A 201 16.13 -7.45 27.92
N ASP A 202 17.17 -7.96 28.57
CA ASP A 202 18.57 -7.61 28.35
C ASP A 202 19.09 -7.96 26.95
N LYS A 203 18.43 -8.87 26.23
CA LYS A 203 18.82 -9.28 24.88
C LYS A 203 18.11 -8.49 23.79
N TRP A 204 16.98 -7.85 24.10
CA TRP A 204 16.20 -7.06 23.15
C TRP A 204 16.77 -5.65 22.99
N ASP A 205 18.01 -5.55 22.49
CA ASP A 205 18.69 -4.27 22.27
C ASP A 205 18.44 -3.74 20.84
N PRO A 206 17.76 -2.57 20.68
CA PRO A 206 17.45 -2.01 19.36
C PRO A 206 18.68 -1.52 18.59
N ARG A 207 19.85 -1.42 19.23
CA ARG A 207 21.08 -0.93 18.59
C ARG A 207 21.84 -2.02 17.84
N THR A 208 21.36 -3.26 17.91
CA THR A 208 21.98 -4.40 17.25
C THR A 208 21.68 -4.41 15.75
N GLU A 209 22.61 -4.96 14.96
CA GLU A 209 22.43 -5.05 13.52
C GLU A 209 21.30 -6.00 13.13
N GLU A 210 21.09 -7.06 13.91
CA GLU A 210 20.01 -8.01 13.71
C GLU A 210 18.63 -7.34 13.91
N TRP A 211 18.49 -6.47 14.92
CA TRP A 211 17.27 -5.69 15.09
C TRP A 211 17.05 -4.71 13.94
N ARG A 212 18.10 -3.98 13.53
CA ARG A 212 18.01 -2.99 12.44
C ARG A 212 17.40 -3.57 11.16
N ALA A 213 17.70 -4.83 10.84
CA ALA A 213 17.13 -5.49 9.68
C ALA A 213 15.62 -5.78 9.84
N VAL A 214 15.16 -6.12 11.05
CA VAL A 214 13.73 -6.27 11.37
C VAL A 214 13.03 -4.91 11.26
N ASP A 215 13.61 -3.90 11.91
CA ASP A 215 13.09 -2.53 11.96
C ASP A 215 12.86 -1.95 10.55
N LEU A 216 13.91 -1.93 9.73
CA LEU A 216 13.83 -1.42 8.36
C LEU A 216 12.84 -2.22 7.50
N GLY A 217 12.83 -3.55 7.64
CA GLY A 217 11.94 -4.40 6.85
C GLY A 217 10.46 -4.19 7.20
N VAL A 218 10.16 -4.05 8.49
CA VAL A 218 8.79 -3.81 8.97
C VAL A 218 8.33 -2.39 8.61
N GLN A 219 9.22 -1.39 8.71
CA GLN A 219 8.94 -0.03 8.26
C GLN A 219 8.62 0.00 6.75
N GLU A 220 9.45 -0.65 5.91
CA GLU A 220 9.18 -0.75 4.47
C GLU A 220 7.85 -1.46 4.19
N ALA A 221 7.53 -2.53 4.92
CA ALA A 221 6.25 -3.23 4.79
C ALA A 221 5.06 -2.36 5.22
N ALA A 222 5.21 -1.53 6.25
CA ALA A 222 4.18 -0.59 6.70
C ALA A 222 3.91 0.49 5.63
N GLU A 223 4.97 1.07 5.06
CA GLU A 223 4.88 2.05 3.97
C GLU A 223 4.23 1.44 2.72
N MET A 224 4.65 0.24 2.33
CA MET A 224 4.02 -0.52 1.24
C MET A 224 2.57 -0.89 1.55
N GLY A 225 2.23 -1.05 2.83
CA GLY A 225 0.89 -1.25 3.34
C GLY A 225 0.04 0.02 3.40
N GLY A 226 0.59 1.18 3.04
CA GLY A 226 -0.11 2.47 3.06
C GLY A 226 -0.12 3.16 4.43
N MET A 227 0.80 2.81 5.34
CA MET A 227 1.03 3.53 6.58
C MET A 227 2.09 4.62 6.37
N ASP A 228 2.00 5.74 7.09
CA ASP A 228 3.03 6.78 7.03
C ASP A 228 4.35 6.32 7.67
N ASP A 229 4.24 5.64 8.81
CA ASP A 229 5.35 4.95 9.47
C ASP A 229 4.84 3.89 10.46
N ILE A 230 5.77 3.14 11.06
CA ILE A 230 5.44 2.09 12.04
C ILE A 230 4.82 2.65 13.34
N LYS A 231 5.08 3.92 13.68
CA LYS A 231 4.51 4.55 14.87
C LYS A 231 3.04 4.87 14.66
N ALA A 232 2.69 5.45 13.50
CA ALA A 232 1.31 5.65 13.09
C ALA A 232 0.54 4.33 13.08
N ALA A 233 1.17 3.26 12.59
CA ALA A 233 0.60 1.92 12.63
C ALA A 233 0.41 1.36 14.05
N TRP A 234 1.24 1.74 15.03
CA TRP A 234 1.07 1.35 16.44
C TRP A 234 -0.13 2.04 17.10
N GLU A 235 -0.41 3.30 16.74
CA GLU A 235 -1.49 4.08 17.36
C GLU A 235 -2.90 3.61 16.93
N ILE A 236 -3.04 3.08 15.70
CA ILE A 236 -4.31 2.59 15.12
C ILE A 236 -4.76 1.25 15.73
#